data_AF-A0A7S1QW40-F1
#
_entry.id   AF-A0A7S1QW40-F1
#
_cell.length_a   1.000
_cell.length_b   1.000
_cell.length_c   1.000
_cell.angle_alpha   90.00
_cell.angle_beta   90.00
_cell.angle_gamma   90.00
#
_symmetry.space_group_name_H-M   'P 1'
#
loop_
_entity.id
_entity.type
_entity.pdbx_description
1 polymer ?
#
loop_
_entity_poly.entity_id
_entity_poly.type
_entity_poly.pdbx_seq_one_letter_code
_entity_poly.pdbx_strand_id
1 'polypeptide(L)'
;CPCASRHHASIVYVLAGGKEFPVYPEDLIKRIGESDVCSLEVQPSSDNMPIILGDTFLRTVAASFDAGGLRIGMAQRVGHTPRLQSTREHLQTDRASPRRGPLMPPHRLLSTSETWWVTAGAYGAAVLVGLCVGYVVASLICKFCGQNGAGGRHGDEPGYLRI
;
A
#
# COMPACT_ATOMS: atom_id res chain seq x y z
N CYS A 1 8.16 16.34 -2.45
CA CYS A 1 8.72 15.98 -3.77
C CYS A 1 9.48 17.20 -4.29
N PRO A 2 10.81 17.13 -4.48
CA PRO A 2 11.57 18.26 -5.01
C PRO A 2 11.21 18.50 -6.48
N CYS A 3 11.13 19.76 -6.92
CA CYS A 3 10.69 20.05 -8.28
C CYS A 3 11.66 19.55 -9.36
N ALA A 4 12.94 19.33 -9.02
CA ALA A 4 13.91 18.67 -9.90
C ALA A 4 13.48 17.26 -10.34
N SER A 5 12.68 16.55 -9.54
CA SER A 5 12.20 15.20 -9.87
C SER A 5 11.42 15.14 -11.17
N ARG A 6 10.82 16.25 -11.63
CA ARG A 6 10.11 16.31 -12.93
C ARG A 6 11.02 16.02 -14.13
N HIS A 7 12.33 16.29 -14.02
CA HIS A 7 13.28 16.07 -15.11
C HIS A 7 13.68 14.60 -15.26
N HIS A 8 13.49 13.81 -14.20
CA HIS A 8 13.88 12.41 -14.13
C HIS A 8 12.68 11.46 -14.14
N ALA A 9 11.45 11.98 -14.05
CA ALA A 9 10.25 11.18 -14.09
C ALA A 9 9.95 10.65 -15.50
N SER A 10 9.39 9.44 -15.57
CA SER A 10 9.00 8.78 -16.81
C SER A 10 7.69 9.34 -17.37
N ILE A 11 7.51 9.20 -18.68
CA ILE A 11 6.24 9.52 -19.34
C ILE A 11 5.23 8.42 -19.02
N VAL A 12 4.03 8.81 -18.60
CA VAL A 12 2.94 7.87 -18.34
C VAL A 12 2.10 7.74 -19.60
N TYR A 13 1.93 6.52 -20.11
CA TYR A 13 1.10 6.27 -21.29
C TYR A 13 -0.22 5.62 -20.88
N VAL A 14 -1.33 6.27 -21.18
CA VAL A 14 -2.67 5.68 -21.04
C VAL A 14 -3.03 5.02 -22.37
N LEU A 15 -3.29 3.71 -22.34
CA LEU A 15 -3.73 2.96 -23.52
C LEU A 15 -5.25 2.78 -23.48
N ALA A 16 -5.94 3.29 -24.50
CA ALA A 16 -7.39 3.15 -24.62
C ALA A 16 -7.79 3.00 -26.09
N GLY A 17 -8.57 1.96 -26.41
CA GLY A 17 -9.04 1.70 -27.78
C GLY A 17 -7.90 1.50 -28.79
N GLY A 18 -6.77 0.92 -28.37
CA GLY A 18 -5.58 0.73 -29.21
C GLY A 18 -4.80 2.01 -29.51
N LYS A 19 -5.17 3.14 -28.90
CA LYS A 19 -4.44 4.41 -28.98
C LYS A 19 -3.74 4.73 -27.67
N GLU A 20 -2.66 5.49 -27.79
CA GLU A 20 -1.78 5.85 -26.69
C GLU A 20 -1.88 7.35 -26.43
N PHE A 21 -2.10 7.71 -25.17
CA PHE A 21 -2.22 9.09 -24.71
C PHE A 21 -1.10 9.37 -23.70
N PRO A 22 0.00 10.03 -24.11
CA PRO A 22 1.10 10.36 -23.21
C PRO A 22 0.68 11.47 -22.24
N VAL A 23 1.04 11.29 -20.97
CA VAL A 23 0.95 12.29 -19.91
C VAL A 23 2.38 12.61 -19.46
N TYR A 24 2.78 13.87 -19.64
CA TYR A 24 4.15 14.27 -19.41
C TYR A 24 4.44 14.57 -17.94
N PRO A 25 5.69 14.40 -17.46
CA PRO A 25 6.09 14.74 -16.09
C PRO A 25 5.70 16.14 -15.62
N GLU A 26 5.81 17.15 -16.48
CA GLU A 26 5.43 18.54 -16.22
C GLU A 26 3.90 18.78 -16.09
N ASP A 27 3.11 17.78 -16.44
CA ASP A 27 1.66 17.78 -16.22
C ASP A 27 1.33 17.14 -14.88
N LEU A 28 2.05 16.10 -14.48
CA LEU A 28 1.88 15.38 -13.21
C LEU A 28 2.48 16.11 -12.01
N ILE A 29 3.56 16.87 -12.19
CA ILE A 29 4.31 17.49 -11.10
C ILE A 29 4.17 19.01 -11.18
N LYS A 30 3.46 19.61 -10.21
CA LYS A 30 3.21 21.06 -10.13
C LYS A 30 3.96 21.69 -8.97
N ARG A 31 4.57 22.85 -9.19
CA ARG A 31 5.19 23.63 -8.12
C ARG A 31 4.11 24.23 -7.21
N ILE A 32 4.33 24.15 -5.90
CA ILE A 32 3.48 24.79 -4.90
C ILE A 32 4.18 26.07 -4.41
N GLY A 33 3.62 27.22 -4.79
CA GLY A 33 4.18 28.54 -4.42
C GLY A 33 5.57 28.80 -5.03
N GLU A 34 6.39 29.55 -4.31
CA GLU A 34 7.76 29.90 -4.74
C GLU A 34 8.82 28.87 -4.32
N SER A 35 8.46 27.97 -3.39
CA SER A 35 9.37 26.95 -2.87
C SER A 35 9.81 25.92 -3.91
N ASP A 36 10.90 25.19 -3.65
CA ASP A 36 11.32 24.03 -4.47
C ASP A 36 10.52 22.75 -4.17
N VAL A 37 9.34 22.91 -3.55
CA VAL A 37 8.42 21.81 -3.28
C VAL A 37 7.38 21.73 -4.39
N CYS A 38 7.26 20.54 -4.96
CA CYS A 38 6.26 20.21 -5.94
C CYS A 38 5.25 19.19 -5.38
N SER A 39 4.02 19.26 -5.87
CA SER A 39 2.97 18.27 -5.69
C SER A 39 2.98 17.29 -6.85
N LEU A 40 2.74 16.01 -6.56
CA LEU A 40 2.45 15.00 -7.55
C LEU A 40 0.93 14.83 -7.65
N GLU A 41 0.35 15.13 -8.81
CA GLU A 41 -1.08 14.96 -9.11
C GLU A 41 -1.41 13.51 -9.50
N VAL A 42 -0.88 12.53 -8.76
CA VAL A 42 -1.19 11.11 -8.90
C VAL A 42 -1.51 10.57 -7.51
N GLN A 43 -2.69 9.97 -7.37
CA GLN A 43 -3.11 9.36 -6.11
C GLN A 43 -3.11 7.84 -6.24
N PRO A 44 -2.57 7.11 -5.26
CA PRO A 44 -2.66 5.66 -5.25
C PRO A 44 -4.13 5.25 -5.07
N SER A 45 -4.55 4.26 -5.85
CA SER A 45 -5.83 3.59 -5.67
C SER A 45 -5.61 2.16 -5.14
N SER A 46 -6.63 1.61 -4.49
CA SER A 46 -6.68 0.17 -4.19
C SER A 46 -6.70 -0.63 -5.50
N ASP A 47 -6.08 -1.81 -5.49
CA ASP A 47 -6.05 -2.75 -6.62
C ASP A 47 -7.46 -3.13 -7.12
N ASN A 48 -8.47 -3.04 -6.24
CA ASN A 48 -9.86 -3.38 -6.56
C ASN A 48 -10.68 -2.18 -7.06
N MET A 49 -10.08 -0.99 -7.15
CA MET A 49 -10.75 0.20 -7.66
C MET A 49 -10.35 0.46 -9.11
N PRO A 50 -11.29 0.91 -9.95
CA PRO A 50 -10.94 1.34 -11.30
C PRO A 50 -9.97 2.52 -11.24
N ILE A 51 -9.08 2.60 -12.23
CA ILE A 51 -8.20 3.76 -12.42
C ILE A 51 -9.09 4.97 -12.74
N ILE A 52 -8.94 6.03 -11.95
CA ILE A 52 -9.67 7.28 -12.15
C ILE A 52 -8.78 8.25 -12.94
N LEU A 53 -9.20 8.58 -14.16
CA LEU A 53 -8.52 9.56 -14.99
C LEU A 53 -9.02 10.97 -14.64
N GLY A 54 -8.29 11.62 -13.73
CA GLY A 54 -8.63 12.94 -13.19
C GLY A 54 -8.38 14.11 -14.14
N ASP A 55 -8.45 15.32 -13.57
CA ASP A 55 -8.27 16.58 -14.28
C ASP A 55 -6.89 16.67 -14.95
N THR A 56 -5.85 16.14 -14.32
CA THR A 56 -4.49 16.08 -14.89
C THR A 56 -4.48 15.39 -16.25
N PHE A 57 -5.20 14.27 -16.40
CA PHE A 57 -5.33 13.59 -17.70
C PHE A 57 -6.19 14.38 -18.68
N LEU A 58 -7.34 14.90 -18.22
CA LEU A 58 -8.29 15.66 -19.04
C LEU A 58 -7.75 17.02 -19.54
N ARG A 59 -6.65 17.51 -18.96
CA ARG A 59 -5.88 18.65 -19.49
C ARG A 59 -5.08 18.29 -20.74
N THR A 60 -4.77 17.02 -20.96
CA THR A 60 -3.97 16.53 -22.10
C THR A 60 -4.86 16.07 -23.27
N VAL A 61 -6.06 15.58 -22.96
CA VAL A 61 -7.01 15.05 -23.95
C VAL A 61 -8.30 15.87 -24.01
N ALA A 62 -8.98 15.82 -25.15
CA ALA A 62 -10.38 16.19 -25.28
C ALA A 62 -11.21 14.90 -25.16
N ALA A 63 -12.12 14.87 -24.20
CA ALA A 63 -13.04 13.76 -23.98
C ALA A 63 -14.45 14.16 -24.42
N SER A 64 -15.14 13.25 -25.11
CA SER A 64 -16.54 13.39 -25.51
C SER A 64 -17.33 12.22 -24.92
N PHE A 65 -18.42 12.52 -24.23
CA PHE A 65 -19.27 11.52 -23.58
C PHE A 65 -20.54 11.35 -24.40
N ASP A 66 -20.70 10.19 -25.03
CA ASP A 66 -21.87 9.84 -25.81
C ASP A 66 -22.76 8.91 -24.96
N ALA A 67 -23.75 9.52 -24.30
CA ALA A 67 -24.67 8.80 -23.42
C ALA A 67 -25.59 7.84 -24.20
N GLY A 68 -25.96 8.17 -25.44
CA GLY A 68 -26.80 7.31 -26.27
C GLY A 68 -26.07 6.05 -26.74
N GLY A 69 -24.77 6.20 -27.05
CA GLY A 69 -23.90 5.09 -27.41
C GLY A 69 -23.18 4.41 -26.25
N LEU A 70 -23.39 4.87 -25.00
CA LEU A 70 -22.70 4.41 -23.79
C LEU A 70 -21.17 4.33 -23.96
N ARG A 71 -20.57 5.36 -24.56
CA ARG A 71 -19.15 5.37 -24.92
C ARG A 71 -18.48 6.71 -24.66
N ILE A 72 -17.15 6.66 -24.56
CA ILE A 72 -16.30 7.83 -24.38
C ILE A 72 -15.35 7.92 -25.58
N GLY A 73 -15.43 9.03 -26.31
CA GLY A 73 -14.45 9.40 -27.33
C GLY A 73 -13.30 10.18 -26.69
N MET A 74 -12.07 9.89 -27.11
CA MET A 74 -10.88 10.60 -26.65
C MET A 74 -9.98 10.99 -27.82
N ALA A 75 -9.46 12.22 -27.79
CA ALA A 75 -8.48 12.73 -28.73
C ALA A 75 -7.42 13.55 -28.00
N GLN A 76 -6.16 13.48 -28.42
CA GLN A 76 -5.13 14.36 -27.88
C GLN A 76 -5.46 15.82 -28.21
N ARG A 77 -5.33 16.74 -27.24
CA ARG A 77 -5.52 18.17 -27.52
C ARG A 77 -4.43 18.69 -28.47
N VAL A 78 -4.83 19.49 -29.44
CA VAL A 78 -3.90 20.17 -30.36
C VAL A 78 -2.98 21.10 -29.55
N GLY A 79 -1.69 21.06 -29.84
CA GLY A 79 -0.68 21.87 -29.15
C GLY A 79 -0.20 21.30 -27.82
N HIS A 80 -0.76 20.19 -27.34
CA HIS A 80 -0.23 19.50 -26.17
C HIS A 80 1.07 18.77 -26.50
N THR A 81 2.17 19.46 -26.28
CA THR A 81 3.54 18.98 -26.53
C THR A 81 4.38 19.13 -25.26
N PRO A 82 5.40 18.27 -25.09
CA PRO A 82 6.27 18.36 -23.92
C PRO A 82 6.97 19.73 -23.87
N ARG A 83 6.88 20.36 -22.71
CA ARG A 83 7.43 21.69 -22.40
C ARG A 83 8.89 21.58 -21.97
N LEU A 84 9.27 20.49 -21.31
CA LEU A 84 10.65 20.26 -20.88
C LEU A 84 11.46 19.58 -21.98
N GLN A 85 12.74 19.98 -22.10
CA GLN A 85 13.67 19.36 -23.03
C GLN A 85 13.96 17.89 -22.66
N SER A 86 14.16 17.60 -21.38
CA SER A 86 14.35 16.23 -20.88
C SER A 86 13.17 15.32 -21.26
N THR A 87 11.93 15.82 -21.17
CA THR A 87 10.73 15.08 -21.58
C THR A 87 10.71 14.81 -23.09
N ARG A 88 11.18 15.75 -23.93
CA ARG A 88 11.29 15.54 -25.39
C ARG A 88 12.27 14.43 -25.72
N GLU A 89 13.42 14.43 -25.07
CA GLU A 89 14.48 13.41 -25.26
C GLU A 89 13.99 12.04 -24.80
N HIS A 90 13.33 11.95 -23.64
CA HIS A 90 12.69 10.73 -23.15
C HIS A 90 11.60 10.25 -24.13
N LEU A 91 10.75 11.14 -24.64
CA LEU A 91 9.69 10.78 -25.59
C LEU A 91 10.24 10.20 -26.90
N GLN A 92 11.35 10.74 -27.41
CA GLN A 92 12.01 10.21 -28.60
C GLN A 92 12.57 8.80 -28.36
N THR A 93 13.21 8.60 -27.20
CA THR A 93 13.78 7.31 -26.79
C THR A 93 12.69 6.27 -26.56
N ASP A 94 11.62 6.64 -25.85
CA ASP A 94 10.49 5.76 -25.53
C ASP A 94 9.73 5.30 -26.78
N ARG A 95 9.59 6.17 -27.80
CA ARG A 95 8.90 5.83 -29.05
C ARG A 95 9.56 4.69 -29.80
N ALA A 96 10.88 4.52 -29.66
CA ALA A 96 11.62 3.44 -30.29
C ALA A 96 11.46 2.10 -29.55
N SER A 97 10.97 2.13 -28.31
CA SER A 97 10.92 0.97 -27.44
C SER A 97 9.54 0.30 -27.47
N PRO A 98 9.46 -1.04 -27.64
CA PRO A 98 8.19 -1.75 -27.52
C PRO A 98 7.68 -1.66 -26.08
N ARG A 99 6.44 -1.19 -25.90
CA ARG A 99 5.84 -1.05 -24.57
C ARG A 99 5.37 -2.41 -24.07
N ARG A 100 5.84 -2.80 -22.88
CA ARG A 100 5.43 -4.06 -22.22
C ARG A 100 4.77 -3.75 -20.89
N GLY A 101 3.47 -4.08 -20.80
CA GLY A 101 2.73 -4.17 -19.55
C GLY A 101 2.50 -2.85 -18.81
N PRO A 102 1.81 -2.90 -17.65
CA PRO A 102 1.62 -1.74 -16.80
C PRO A 102 2.98 -1.24 -16.30
N LEU A 103 3.27 0.04 -16.58
CA LEU A 103 4.53 0.71 -16.23
C LEU A 103 4.82 0.72 -14.73
N MET A 104 3.76 0.61 -13.91
CA MET A 104 3.89 0.42 -12.48
C MET A 104 3.40 -0.99 -12.14
N PRO A 105 4.26 -1.86 -11.56
CA PRO A 105 3.75 -3.05 -10.90
C PRO A 105 2.69 -2.62 -9.86
N PRO A 106 1.66 -3.44 -9.59
CA PRO A 106 0.66 -3.15 -8.56
C PRO A 106 1.36 -2.74 -7.27
N HIS A 107 1.13 -1.51 -6.83
CA HIS A 107 1.79 -0.96 -5.64
C HIS A 107 1.14 -1.61 -4.42
N ARG A 108 1.71 -2.74 -3.99
CA ARG A 108 1.32 -3.37 -2.73
C ARG A 108 1.83 -2.51 -1.59
N LEU A 109 0.94 -1.69 -1.02
CA LEU A 109 1.27 -0.77 0.08
C LEU A 109 1.89 -1.49 1.29
N LEU A 110 1.64 -2.79 1.46
CA LEU A 110 2.50 -3.73 2.19
C LEU A 110 2.29 -5.11 1.55
N SER A 111 3.36 -5.82 1.22
CA SER A 111 3.22 -7.24 0.87
C SER A 111 2.74 -7.99 2.10
N THR A 112 1.52 -8.51 2.06
CA THR A 112 0.96 -9.38 3.10
C THR A 112 1.83 -10.62 3.36
N SER A 113 2.68 -11.00 2.40
CA SER A 113 3.64 -12.10 2.56
C SER A 113 4.87 -11.75 3.41
N GLU A 114 5.14 -10.49 3.73
CA GLU A 114 6.22 -10.11 4.65
C GLU A 114 5.70 -9.69 6.02
N THR A 115 4.48 -9.18 6.11
CA THR A 115 3.89 -8.82 7.41
C THR A 115 3.50 -10.03 8.24
N TRP A 116 3.25 -11.21 7.65
CA TRP A 116 2.82 -12.38 8.43
C TRP A 116 3.91 -12.89 9.39
N TRP A 117 5.20 -12.82 9.04
CA TRP A 117 6.27 -13.22 9.96
C TRP A 117 6.40 -12.23 11.11
N VAL A 118 6.20 -10.93 10.83
CA VAL A 118 6.23 -9.87 11.84
C VAL A 118 5.04 -9.99 12.79
N THR A 119 3.83 -10.22 12.27
CA THR A 119 2.64 -10.45 13.10
C THR A 119 2.73 -11.77 13.85
N ALA A 120 3.11 -12.87 13.20
CA ALA A 120 3.30 -14.16 13.86
C ALA A 120 4.39 -14.08 14.95
N GLY A 121 5.48 -13.37 14.70
CA GLY A 121 6.55 -13.12 15.68
C GLY A 121 6.06 -12.31 16.87
N ALA A 122 5.30 -11.23 16.64
CA ALA A 122 4.73 -10.41 17.71
C ALA A 122 3.71 -11.18 18.56
N TYR A 123 2.83 -11.96 17.93
CA TYR A 123 1.88 -12.83 18.65
C TYR A 123 2.61 -13.92 19.44
N GLY A 124 3.62 -14.56 18.85
CA GLY A 124 4.44 -15.57 19.53
C GLY A 124 5.14 -15.01 20.76
N ALA A 125 5.76 -13.83 20.65
CA ALA A 125 6.40 -13.15 21.77
C ALA A 125 5.40 -12.79 22.89
N ALA A 126 4.23 -12.27 22.53
CA ALA A 126 3.19 -11.93 23.51
C ALA A 126 2.69 -13.16 24.29
N VAL A 127 2.49 -14.30 23.61
CA VAL A 127 2.09 -15.57 24.25
C VAL A 127 3.17 -16.07 25.21
N LEU A 128 4.45 -16.03 24.80
CA LEU A 128 5.56 -16.44 25.66
C LEU A 128 5.66 -15.56 26.92
N VAL A 129 5.55 -14.24 26.77
CA VAL A 129 5.55 -13.31 27.90
C VAL A 129 4.36 -13.61 28.84
N GLY A 130 3.16 -13.84 28.29
CA GLY A 130 1.98 -14.20 29.07
C GLY A 130 2.17 -15.49 29.88
N LEU A 131 2.76 -16.52 29.27
CA LEU A 131 3.06 -17.79 29.95
C LEU A 131 4.10 -17.62 31.06
N CYS A 132 5.18 -16.85 30.82
CA CYS A 132 6.19 -16.57 31.83
C CYS A 132 5.61 -15.82 33.03
N VAL A 133 4.81 -14.79 32.79
CA VAL A 133 4.14 -14.02 33.86
C VAL A 133 3.17 -14.93 34.63
N GLY A 134 2.35 -15.72 33.94
CA GLY A 134 1.42 -16.66 34.56
C GLY A 134 2.13 -17.70 35.44
N TYR A 135 3.25 -18.26 34.97
CA TYR A 135 4.05 -19.22 35.73
C TYR A 135 4.66 -18.60 37.00
N VAL A 136 5.21 -17.40 36.91
CA VAL A 136 5.79 -16.70 38.07
C VAL A 136 4.70 -16.40 39.12
N VAL A 137 3.54 -15.90 38.69
CA VAL A 137 2.41 -15.62 39.59
C VAL A 137 1.90 -16.90 40.27
N ALA A 138 1.71 -17.98 39.51
CA ALA A 138 1.29 -19.27 40.06
C ALA A 138 2.30 -19.82 41.08
N SER A 139 3.61 -19.73 40.79
CA SER A 139 4.67 -20.16 41.70
C SER A 139 4.68 -19.37 43.01
N LEU A 140 4.47 -18.04 42.94
CA LEU A 140 4.37 -17.18 44.12
C LEU A 140 3.14 -17.54 44.98
N ILE A 141 1.97 -17.76 44.36
CA ILE A 141 0.75 -18.17 45.08
C ILE A 141 0.96 -19.53 45.76
N CYS A 142 1.54 -20.52 45.07
CA CYS A 142 1.82 -21.84 45.67
C CYS A 142 2.74 -21.75 46.89
N LYS A 143 3.76 -20.87 46.87
CA LYS A 143 4.64 -20.66 48.04
C LYS A 143 3.91 -20.04 49.23
N PHE A 144 2.99 -19.10 48.98
CA PHE A 144 2.17 -18.50 50.04
C PHE A 144 1.11 -19.46 50.60
N CYS A 145 0.50 -20.29 49.76
CA CYS A 145 -0.48 -21.29 50.22
C CYS A 145 0.19 -22.47 50.96
N GLY A 146 1.42 -22.83 50.63
CA GLY A 146 2.14 -23.96 51.22
C GLY A 146 2.63 -23.76 52.66
N GLN A 147 2.75 -22.53 53.15
CA GLN A 147 3.27 -22.27 54.50
C GLN A 147 2.19 -22.25 55.61
N ASN A 148 0.90 -22.19 55.27
CA ASN A 148 -0.18 -22.17 56.27
C ASN A 148 -0.79 -23.56 56.56
N GLY A 149 -0.26 -24.64 55.97
CA GLY A 149 -0.82 -25.99 56.08
C GLY A 149 -0.08 -26.98 57.00
N ALA A 150 0.98 -26.56 57.70
CA ALA A 150 1.71 -27.44 58.62
C ALA A 150 1.14 -27.37 60.05
N GLY A 151 -0.13 -27.73 60.22
CA GLY A 151 -0.78 -27.67 61.52
C GLY A 151 -2.17 -28.30 61.56
N GLY A 152 -2.26 -29.61 61.32
CA GLY A 152 -3.54 -30.32 61.46
C GLY A 152 -3.45 -31.81 61.14
N ARG A 153 -2.84 -32.59 62.05
CA ARG A 153 -3.14 -34.02 62.13
C ARG A 153 -4.54 -34.17 62.72
N HIS A 154 -5.51 -34.60 61.93
CA HIS A 154 -6.62 -35.38 62.44
C HIS A 154 -6.87 -36.52 61.48
N GLY A 155 -6.71 -37.74 62.00
CA GLY A 155 -7.09 -38.95 61.27
C GLY A 155 -8.60 -38.97 61.09
N ASP A 156 -9.06 -39.66 60.05
CA ASP A 156 -9.87 -40.84 60.27
C ASP A 156 -10.03 -41.65 58.97
N GLU A 157 -10.32 -42.92 59.21
CA GLU A 157 -10.26 -44.14 58.40
C GLU A 157 -10.77 -44.11 56.94
N PRO A 158 -10.17 -44.93 56.05
CA PRO A 158 -10.81 -45.35 54.81
C PRO A 158 -11.83 -46.46 55.08
N GLY A 159 -13.12 -46.10 55.11
CA GLY A 159 -14.23 -47.05 55.01
C GLY A 159 -14.35 -47.61 53.58
N TYR A 160 -14.13 -48.92 53.44
CA TYR A 160 -14.45 -49.71 52.25
C TYR A 160 -15.95 -49.62 51.92
N LEU A 161 -16.31 -49.27 50.68
CA LEU A 161 -17.61 -49.62 50.12
C LEU A 161 -17.42 -50.50 48.88
N ARG A 162 -17.66 -51.81 49.09
CA ARG A 162 -18.05 -52.76 48.04
C ARG A 162 -19.43 -52.36 47.53
N ILE A 163 -19.62 -52.26 46.21
CA ILE A 163 -20.42 -53.18 45.39
C ILE A 163 -19.79 -53.24 44.00
#